data_AF-A0A4V1ZSZ9-F1
#
_entry.id   AF-A0A4V1ZSZ9-F1
#
_cell.length_a   1.000
_cell.length_b   1.000
_cell.length_c   1.000
_cell.angle_alpha   90.00
_cell.angle_beta   90.00
_cell.angle_gamma   90.00
#
_symmetry.space_group_name_H-M   'P 1'
#
loop_
_entity.id
_entity.type
_entity.pdbx_description
1 polymer ?
#
loop_
_entity_poly.entity_id
_entity_poly.type
_entity_poly.pdbx_seq_one_letter_code
_entity_poly.pdbx_strand_id
1 'polypeptide(L)'
;LEKAAIEQGIPPALARRLARVTVSGSGALLAASEQDAADLRIAVTSPGGTTQRALAVLMEDWPGPMSRAIEAATARSRELGS
;
A
#
# COMPACT_ATOMS: atom_id res chain seq x y z
N LEU A 1 2.49 7.20 2.73
CA LEU A 1 1.52 8.02 1.98
C LEU A 1 1.41 9.45 2.52
N GLU A 2 0.95 9.70 3.75
CA GLU A 2 0.83 11.08 4.29
C GLU A 2 2.14 11.88 4.22
N LYS A 3 3.23 11.33 4.76
CA LYS A 3 4.56 11.97 4.71
C LYS A 3 5.01 12.27 3.27
N ALA A 4 4.92 11.29 2.38
CA ALA A 4 5.28 11.43 0.97
C ALA A 4 4.45 12.50 0.24
N ALA A 5 3.16 12.62 0.57
CA ALA A 5 2.30 13.67 0.04
C ALA A 5 2.72 15.07 0.52
N ILE A 6 3.11 15.21 1.79
CA ILE A 6 3.63 16.47 2.35
C ILE A 6 4.95 16.87 1.66
N GLU A 7 5.84 15.91 1.40
CA GLU A 7 7.09 16.13 0.66
C GLU A 7 6.85 16.63 -0.79
N GLN A 8 5.68 16.33 -1.36
CA GLN A 8 5.22 16.86 -2.65
C GLN A 8 4.48 18.22 -2.53
N GLY A 9 4.49 18.85 -1.35
CA GLY A 9 3.88 20.16 -1.12
C GLY A 9 2.40 20.13 -0.75
N ILE A 10 1.81 18.96 -0.49
CA ILE A 10 0.40 18.86 -0.09
C ILE A 10 0.25 19.31 1.38
N PRO A 11 -0.70 20.22 1.70
CA PRO A 11 -0.91 20.67 3.08
C PRO A 11 -1.17 19.49 4.04
N PRO A 12 -0.61 19.51 5.27
CA PRO A 12 -0.65 18.34 6.16
C PRO A 12 -2.06 17.78 6.42
N ALA A 13 -3.05 18.65 6.63
CA ALA A 13 -4.43 18.23 6.87
C ALA A 13 -5.04 17.49 5.66
N LEU A 14 -4.73 17.95 4.44
CA LEU A 14 -5.19 17.31 3.21
C LEU A 14 -4.43 16.01 2.94
N ALA A 15 -3.09 16.02 3.07
CA ALA A 15 -2.25 14.83 2.91
C ALA A 15 -2.72 13.68 3.81
N ARG A 16 -3.01 14.00 5.07
CA ARG A 16 -3.55 13.09 6.06
C ARG A 16 -4.92 12.53 5.66
N ARG A 17 -5.84 13.39 5.20
CA ARG A 17 -7.16 12.96 4.73
C ARG A 17 -7.03 12.01 3.55
N LEU A 18 -6.25 12.39 2.53
CA LEU A 18 -6.02 11.59 1.33
C LEU A 18 -5.43 10.22 1.69
N ALA A 19 -4.35 10.18 2.48
CA ALA A 19 -3.72 8.94 2.89
C ALA A 19 -4.70 7.98 3.57
N ARG A 20 -5.54 8.47 4.49
CA ARG A 20 -6.54 7.64 5.16
C ARG A 20 -7.58 7.08 4.21
N VAL A 21 -8.22 7.92 3.40
CA VAL A 21 -9.27 7.46 2.49
C VAL A 21 -8.74 6.53 1.41
N THR A 22 -7.50 6.74 0.94
CA THR A 22 -6.85 5.83 0.00
C THR A 22 -6.64 4.46 0.62
N VAL A 23 -6.02 4.38 1.80
CA VAL A 23 -5.73 3.08 2.44
C VAL A 23 -7.01 2.37 2.85
N SER A 24 -7.93 3.06 3.53
CA SER A 24 -9.19 2.44 3.96
C SER A 24 -10.09 2.07 2.78
N GLY A 25 -10.13 2.92 1.74
CA GLY A 25 -10.90 2.67 0.52
C GLY A 25 -10.38 1.47 -0.26
N SER A 26 -9.06 1.33 -0.42
CA SER A 26 -8.46 0.16 -1.08
C SER A 26 -8.73 -1.13 -0.31
N GLY A 27 -8.64 -1.11 1.02
CA GLY A 27 -8.99 -2.26 1.84
C GLY A 27 -10.47 -2.64 1.74
N ALA A 28 -11.36 -1.65 1.78
CA ALA A 28 -12.79 -1.85 1.61
C ALA A 28 -13.14 -2.40 0.23
N LEU A 29 -12.49 -1.90 -0.83
CA LEU A 29 -12.67 -2.40 -2.20
C LEU A 29 -12.28 -3.88 -2.30
N LEU A 30 -11.11 -4.26 -1.77
CA LEU A 30 -10.67 -5.65 -1.78
C LEU A 30 -11.61 -6.55 -1.00
N ALA A 31 -12.05 -6.13 0.20
CA ALA A 31 -12.95 -6.92 1.03
C ALA A 31 -14.33 -7.15 0.39
N ALA A 32 -14.79 -6.23 -0.47
CA ALA A 32 -16.07 -6.32 -1.16
C ALA A 32 -15.98 -6.95 -2.56
N SER A 33 -14.77 -7.29 -3.03
CA SER A 33 -14.52 -7.77 -4.39
C SER A 33 -14.43 -9.30 -4.45
N GLU A 34 -14.92 -9.89 -5.54
CA GLU A 34 -14.66 -11.29 -5.89
C GLU A 34 -13.31 -11.46 -6.62
N GLN A 35 -12.73 -10.35 -7.10
CA GLN A 35 -11.42 -10.33 -7.75
C GLN A 35 -10.29 -10.32 -6.72
N ASP A 36 -9.15 -10.90 -7.07
CA ASP A 36 -7.97 -10.84 -6.23
C ASP A 36 -7.30 -9.45 -6.23
N ALA A 37 -6.34 -9.25 -5.32
CA ALA A 37 -5.63 -7.98 -5.22
C ALA A 37 -4.78 -7.65 -6.46
N ALA A 38 -4.30 -8.66 -7.20
CA ALA A 38 -3.49 -8.46 -8.40
C ALA A 38 -4.35 -7.93 -9.55
N ASP A 39 -5.55 -8.47 -9.73
CA ASP A 39 -6.56 -8.05 -10.69
C ASP A 39 -7.04 -6.63 -10.41
N LEU A 40 -7.37 -6.32 -9.16
CA LEU A 40 -7.76 -4.97 -8.75
C LEU A 40 -6.65 -3.95 -9.00
N ARG A 41 -5.39 -4.32 -8.74
CA ARG A 41 -4.23 -3.48 -9.06
C ARG A 41 -4.11 -3.24 -10.57
N ILE A 42 -4.31 -4.25 -11.39
CA ILE A 42 -4.30 -4.12 -12.86
C ILE A 42 -5.41 -3.17 -13.32
N ALA A 43 -6.62 -3.32 -12.77
CA ALA A 43 -7.77 -2.49 -13.12
C ALA A 43 -7.56 -0.99 -12.91
N VAL A 44 -6.73 -0.59 -11.93
CA VAL A 44 -6.41 0.83 -11.65
C VAL A 44 -5.11 1.31 -12.31
N THR A 45 -4.50 0.49 -13.16
CA THR A 45 -3.21 0.77 -13.81
C THR A 45 -3.37 0.94 -15.32
N SER A 46 -3.64 2.17 -15.76
CA SER A 46 -3.68 2.47 -17.19
C SER A 46 -2.29 2.49 -17.83
N PRO A 47 -2.12 2.01 -19.09
CA PRO A 47 -0.88 2.14 -19.83
C PRO A 47 -0.44 3.60 -19.99
N GLY A 48 0.81 3.91 -19.67
CA GLY A 48 1.39 5.26 -19.64
C GLY A 48 0.96 6.13 -18.46
N GLY A 49 0.08 5.63 -17.59
CA GLY A 49 -0.52 6.39 -16.49
C GLY A 49 0.40 6.66 -15.29
N THR A 50 -0.04 7.53 -14.39
CA THR A 50 0.69 7.88 -13.16
C THR A 50 0.80 6.68 -12.20
N THR A 51 -0.26 5.88 -12.07
CA THR A 51 -0.25 4.65 -11.26
C THR A 51 0.78 3.66 -11.77
N GLN A 52 0.91 3.48 -13.08
CA GLN A 52 1.91 2.58 -13.66
C GLN A 52 3.33 3.01 -13.29
N ARG A 53 3.64 4.32 -13.39
CA ARG A 53 4.95 4.86 -13.02
C ARG A 53 5.23 4.70 -11.53
N ALA A 54 4.24 4.95 -10.67
CA ALA A 54 4.38 4.74 -9.23
C ALA A 54 4.61 3.26 -8.89
N LEU A 55 3.86 2.34 -9.52
CA LEU A 55 4.02 0.91 -9.32
C LEU A 55 5.36 0.40 -9.83
N ALA A 56 5.90 0.94 -10.92
CA ALA A 56 7.23 0.54 -11.39
C ALA A 56 8.30 0.70 -10.30
N VAL A 57 8.26 1.81 -9.55
CA VAL A 57 9.16 2.06 -8.41
C VAL A 57 8.86 1.13 -7.24
N LEU A 58 7.58 1.01 -6.85
CA LEU A 58 7.20 0.20 -5.69
C LEU A 58 7.49 -1.30 -5.89
N MET A 59 7.36 -1.80 -7.12
CA MET A 59 7.52 -3.21 -7.44
C MET A 59 8.99 -3.65 -7.57
N GLU A 60 9.96 -2.72 -7.49
CA GLU A 60 11.39 -3.08 -7.52
C GLU A 60 11.79 -4.00 -6.35
N ASP A 61 11.17 -3.82 -5.18
CA ASP A 61 11.42 -4.64 -3.98
C ASP A 61 10.14 -5.24 -3.40
N TRP A 62 8.97 -5.11 -4.05
CA TRP A 62 7.73 -5.70 -3.52
C TRP A 62 7.63 -7.20 -3.84
N PRO A 63 7.23 -8.08 -2.89
CA PRO A 63 6.79 -7.82 -1.52
C PRO A 63 7.89 -7.90 -0.43
N GLY A 64 9.17 -7.82 -0.79
CA GLY A 64 10.34 -7.99 0.08
C GLY A 64 10.25 -7.32 1.47
N PRO A 65 10.02 -6.00 1.59
CA PRO A 65 9.87 -5.33 2.88
C PRO A 65 8.70 -5.85 3.71
N MET A 66 7.58 -6.19 3.05
CA MET A 66 6.40 -6.72 3.73
C MET A 66 6.67 -8.13 4.27
N SER A 67 7.29 -9.00 3.46
CA SER A 67 7.68 -10.34 3.89
C SER A 67 8.60 -10.29 5.11
N ARG A 68 9.65 -9.44 5.08
CA ARG A 68 10.57 -9.26 6.21
C ARG A 68 9.88 -8.71 7.45
N ALA A 69 8.93 -7.79 7.30
CA ALA A 69 8.19 -7.24 8.42
C ALA A 69 7.30 -8.31 9.09
N ILE A 70 6.61 -9.14 8.30
CA ILE A 70 5.77 -10.23 8.79
C ILE A 70 6.63 -11.31 9.47
N GLU A 71 7.78 -11.64 8.90
CA GLU A 71 8.74 -12.58 9.50
C GLU A 71 9.21 -12.10 10.88
N ALA A 72 9.66 -10.85 10.99
CA ALA A 72 10.11 -10.25 12.25
C ALA A 72 8.99 -10.25 13.31
N ALA A 73 7.77 -9.88 12.92
CA ALA A 73 6.60 -9.92 13.81
C ALA A 73 6.28 -11.35 14.28
N THR A 74 6.38 -12.33 13.37
CA THR A 74 6.13 -13.74 13.67
C THR A 74 7.18 -14.30 14.64
N ALA A 75 8.47 -13.99 14.41
CA ALA A 75 9.56 -14.39 15.31
C ALA A 75 9.32 -13.84 16.72
N ARG A 76 9.00 -12.56 16.84
CA ARG A 76 8.69 -11.93 18.13
C ARG A 76 7.47 -12.56 18.81
N SER A 77 6.43 -12.88 18.05
CA SER A 77 5.24 -13.54 18.62
C SER A 77 5.56 -14.91 19.23
N ARG A 78 6.52 -15.65 18.65
CA ARG A 78 6.94 -16.95 19.19
C ARG A 78 7.71 -16.80 20.49
N GLU A 79 8.59 -15.80 20.58
CA GLU A 79 9.34 -15.48 21.82
C GLU A 79 8.42 -15.07 22.99
N LEU A 80 7.29 -14.42 22.69
CA LEU A 80 6.33 -13.99 23.72
C LEU A 80 5.38 -15.09 24.18
N GLY A 81 5.18 -16.13 23.35
CA GLY A 81 4.25 -17.24 23.62
C GLY A 81 4.90 -18.47 24.28
N SER A 82 6.22 -18.46 24.44
CA SER A 82 7.00 -19.42 25.23
C SER A 82 7.19 -18.92 26.66
#